data_AF-A0A3B5M3N4-F1
#
_entry.id   AF-A0A3B5M3N4-F1
#
_cell.length_a   1.000
_cell.length_b   1.000
_cell.length_c   1.000
_cell.angle_alpha   90.00
_cell.angle_beta   90.00
_cell.angle_gamma   90.00
#
_symmetry.space_group_name_H-M   'P 1'
#
loop_
_entity.id
_entity.type
_entity.pdbx_description
1 polymer ?
#
loop_
_entity_poly.entity_id
_entity_poly.type
_entity_poly.pdbx_seq_one_letter_code
_entity_poly.pdbx_strand_id
1 'polypeptide(L)'
;MLSVFNSKLFFVYYVFNLTGRFDVLGHLSLHRHRQRTGKEGQVLHRSKRGWVWNQFFVIEEYTGPDPVLVGRLHSDVDKGDGTIKYILSGEGAGTIFVIDDKTGNIHATKTLDREEQAQYTLTAQAVARDTNEPLEPPSEFIVKVQDINDNPPEFLHGPYYARVPEMSNVGE
;
A
#
# COMPACT_ATOMS: atom_id res chain seq x y z
N MET A 1 7.48 14.88 -28.25
CA MET A 1 8.39 14.59 -27.13
C MET A 1 7.53 14.15 -25.95
N LEU A 2 7.15 12.87 -25.92
CA LEU A 2 6.34 12.31 -24.83
C LEU A 2 7.24 11.36 -24.05
N SER A 3 7.43 11.72 -22.78
CA SER A 3 8.26 11.02 -21.81
C SER A 3 7.88 9.54 -21.76
N VAL A 4 8.85 8.68 -22.03
CA VAL A 4 8.76 7.24 -21.86
C VAL A 4 8.68 7.00 -20.35
N PHE A 5 7.48 6.72 -19.84
CA PHE A 5 7.29 6.15 -18.50
C PHE A 5 7.93 4.75 -18.51
N ASN A 6 9.23 4.71 -18.25
CA ASN A 6 10.00 3.49 -18.07
C ASN A 6 9.65 2.91 -16.70
N SER A 7 8.47 2.30 -16.62
CA SER A 7 7.99 1.59 -15.43
C SER A 7 8.48 0.16 -15.50
N LYS A 8 9.76 -0.05 -15.20
CA LYS A 8 10.20 -1.37 -14.74
C LYS A 8 9.69 -1.50 -13.31
N LEU A 9 8.57 -2.18 -13.21
CA LEU A 9 7.71 -2.24 -12.03
C LEU A 9 8.38 -3.11 -10.97
N PHE A 10 8.72 -2.52 -9.84
CA PHE A 10 8.68 -3.28 -8.60
C PHE A 10 7.24 -3.70 -8.37
N PHE A 11 6.95 -5.00 -8.43
CA PHE A 11 5.63 -5.50 -8.07
C PHE A 11 5.56 -5.59 -6.54
N VAL A 12 4.84 -4.65 -5.96
CA VAL A 12 4.47 -4.65 -4.56
C VAL A 12 3.26 -5.57 -4.40
N TYR A 13 3.48 -6.76 -3.83
CA TYR A 13 2.39 -7.66 -3.45
C TYR A 13 2.07 -7.44 -1.97
N TYR A 14 0.81 -7.19 -1.62
CA TYR A 14 0.02 -7.82 -0.55
C TYR A 14 -1.40 -7.21 -0.55
N VAL A 15 -2.43 -8.05 -0.42
CA VAL A 15 -3.84 -7.66 -0.22
C VAL A 15 -4.21 -7.98 1.22
N PHE A 16 -4.53 -6.96 2.03
CA PHE A 16 -5.20 -7.16 3.31
C PHE A 16 -6.64 -7.60 3.02
N ASN A 17 -7.02 -8.81 3.45
CA ASN A 17 -8.41 -9.25 3.43
C ASN A 17 -8.94 -9.21 4.88
N LEU A 18 -10.09 -8.55 5.10
CA LEU A 18 -10.75 -8.39 6.41
C LEU A 18 -11.25 -9.71 7.04
N THR A 19 -10.77 -10.85 6.56
CA THR A 19 -11.23 -12.19 6.95
C THR A 19 -10.10 -13.14 7.37
N GLY A 20 -8.86 -12.64 7.53
CA GLY A 20 -7.76 -13.42 8.10
C GLY A 20 -7.28 -14.60 7.26
N ARG A 21 -7.56 -14.63 5.95
CA ARG A 21 -6.98 -15.60 5.01
C ARG A 21 -5.92 -14.95 4.13
N PHE A 22 -4.72 -15.52 4.18
CA PHE A 22 -3.62 -15.21 3.29
C PHE A 22 -3.85 -15.90 1.93
N ASP A 23 -4.45 -15.19 0.97
CA ASP A 23 -4.58 -15.70 -0.39
C ASP A 23 -3.65 -14.93 -1.34
N VAL A 24 -2.76 -15.67 -2.01
CA VAL A 24 -1.87 -15.17 -3.06
C VAL A 24 -2.69 -15.00 -4.34
N LEU A 25 -3.04 -13.76 -4.72
CA LEU A 25 -3.66 -13.52 -6.02
C LEU A 25 -2.60 -13.29 -7.09
N GLY A 26 -2.58 -14.22 -8.06
CA GLY A 26 -1.72 -14.21 -9.22
C GLY A 26 -2.01 -13.06 -10.19
N HIS A 27 -0.92 -12.56 -10.77
CA HIS A 27 -0.78 -11.95 -12.09
C HIS A 27 -2.02 -11.22 -12.66
N LEU A 28 -2.16 -9.92 -12.36
CA LEU A 28 -3.09 -9.05 -13.08
C LEU A 28 -2.49 -8.67 -14.45
N SER A 29 -2.78 -9.47 -15.48
CA SER A 29 -2.47 -9.09 -16.86
C SER A 29 -3.45 -8.01 -17.33
N LEU A 30 -2.90 -6.84 -17.68
CA LEU A 30 -3.62 -5.65 -18.11
C LEU A 30 -4.37 -5.91 -19.44
N HIS A 31 -5.63 -6.36 -19.37
CA HIS A 31 -6.46 -6.51 -20.56
C HIS A 31 -6.95 -5.14 -21.04
N ARG A 32 -6.52 -4.76 -22.25
CA ARG A 32 -6.91 -3.52 -22.93
C ARG A 32 -8.41 -3.57 -23.24
N HIS A 33 -9.24 -2.82 -22.52
CA HIS A 33 -10.68 -2.78 -22.78
C HIS A 33 -10.98 -1.85 -23.98
N ARG A 34 -11.61 -2.43 -25.00
CA ARG A 34 -12.14 -1.73 -26.17
C ARG A 34 -13.25 -0.76 -25.76
N GLN A 35 -13.19 0.49 -26.20
CA GLN A 35 -14.26 1.46 -25.99
C GLN A 35 -15.47 1.10 -26.87
N ARG A 36 -16.67 1.10 -26.27
CA ARG A 36 -17.95 1.12 -26.99
C ARG A 36 -18.49 2.55 -26.90
N THR A 37 -18.66 3.19 -28.05
CA THR A 37 -19.33 4.49 -28.19
C THR A 37 -20.84 4.30 -28.06
N GLY A 38 -21.45 4.99 -27.09
CA GLY A 38 -22.91 5.16 -27.03
C GLY A 38 -23.38 6.19 -28.06
N LYS A 39 -24.63 6.04 -28.53
CA LYS A 39 -25.30 7.06 -29.33
C LYS A 39 -25.69 8.23 -28.43
N GLU A 40 -25.67 9.42 -29.03
CA GLU A 40 -25.85 10.75 -28.43
C GLU A 40 -24.58 11.35 -27.81
N GLY A 41 -24.22 12.52 -28.35
CA GLY A 41 -22.91 13.17 -28.28
C GLY A 41 -22.56 13.81 -26.95
N GLN A 42 -22.69 13.08 -25.84
CA GLN A 42 -21.99 13.40 -24.60
C GLN A 42 -20.88 12.37 -24.36
N VAL A 43 -19.65 12.77 -24.67
CA VAL A 43 -18.46 12.01 -24.27
C VAL A 43 -18.29 12.23 -22.76
N LEU A 44 -18.78 11.29 -21.95
CA LEU A 44 -18.49 11.26 -20.53
C LEU A 44 -16.98 11.02 -20.35
N HIS A 45 -16.24 12.06 -20.00
CA HIS A 45 -14.82 11.96 -19.70
C HIS A 45 -14.65 11.33 -18.31
N ARG A 46 -14.80 10.00 -18.23
CA ARG A 46 -14.44 9.27 -17.01
C ARG A 46 -12.93 9.29 -16.88
N SER A 47 -12.41 10.27 -16.15
CA SER A 47 -11.03 10.25 -15.68
C SER A 47 -10.90 9.12 -14.66
N LYS A 48 -10.46 7.95 -15.13
CA LYS A 48 -10.14 6.84 -14.24
C LYS A 48 -8.87 7.27 -13.50
N ARG A 49 -8.97 7.53 -12.20
CA ARG A 49 -7.79 7.81 -11.37
C ARG A 49 -6.76 6.70 -11.64
N GLY A 50 -5.53 7.09 -11.98
CA GLY A 50 -4.44 6.14 -12.16
C GLY A 50 -4.27 5.30 -10.89
N TRP A 51 -3.95 4.03 -11.05
CA TRP A 51 -3.68 3.17 -9.91
C TRP A 51 -2.36 3.60 -9.26
N VAL A 52 -2.35 3.76 -7.94
CA VAL A 52 -1.15 4.02 -7.14
C VAL A 52 -0.78 2.71 -6.46
N TRP A 53 0.36 2.14 -6.83
CA TRP A 53 0.82 0.82 -6.36
C TRP A 53 2.07 0.88 -5.47
N ASN A 54 2.71 2.05 -5.32
CA ASN A 54 3.96 2.22 -4.58
C ASN A 54 3.71 2.59 -3.11
N GLN A 55 2.81 1.87 -2.44
CA GLN A 55 2.57 2.06 -1.00
C GLN A 55 2.30 0.74 -0.29
N PHE A 56 2.80 0.63 0.94
CA PHE A 56 2.46 -0.41 1.91
C PHE A 56 1.65 0.18 3.05
N PHE A 57 0.95 -0.69 3.76
CA PHE A 57 0.22 -0.35 4.97
C PHE A 57 0.70 -1.22 6.11
N VAL A 58 0.95 -0.60 7.25
CA VAL A 58 1.30 -1.27 8.50
C VAL A 58 0.35 -0.76 9.57
N ILE A 59 -0.15 -1.66 10.40
CA ILE A 59 -1.07 -1.33 11.47
C ILE A 59 -0.25 -0.82 12.66
N GLU A 60 -0.67 0.29 13.26
CA GLU A 60 -0.06 0.78 14.51
C GLU A 60 -0.32 -0.16 15.69
N GLU A 61 0.48 -0.04 16.75
CA GLU A 61 0.28 -0.78 18.00
C GLU A 61 0.06 -2.30 17.82
N TYR A 62 0.71 -2.89 16.82
CA TYR A 62 0.53 -4.31 16.52
C TYR A 62 0.96 -5.18 17.73
N THR A 63 0.04 -5.99 18.24
CA THR A 63 0.23 -6.83 19.44
C THR A 63 0.59 -8.30 19.12
N GLY A 64 0.84 -8.61 17.85
CA GLY A 64 1.24 -9.96 17.42
C GLY A 64 2.74 -10.23 17.57
N PRO A 65 3.24 -11.34 17.00
CA PRO A 65 4.66 -11.69 17.10
C PRO A 65 5.55 -10.72 16.31
N ASP A 66 6.59 -10.21 16.97
CA ASP A 66 7.63 -9.40 16.33
C ASP A 66 8.67 -10.26 15.58
N PRO A 67 9.25 -9.76 14.47
CA PRO A 67 8.95 -8.49 13.81
C PRO A 67 7.80 -8.59 12.78
N VAL A 68 7.04 -7.51 12.60
CA VAL A 68 5.82 -7.46 11.78
C VAL A 68 6.16 -7.38 10.29
N LEU A 69 5.65 -8.29 9.47
CA LEU A 69 5.81 -8.21 8.01
C LEU A 69 4.98 -7.04 7.44
N VAL A 70 5.66 -6.04 6.87
CA VAL A 70 5.04 -4.88 6.21
C VAL A 70 4.74 -5.17 4.75
N GLY A 71 5.65 -5.87 4.09
CA GLY A 71 5.45 -6.29 2.72
C GLY A 71 6.71 -6.86 2.09
N ARG A 72 6.68 -7.05 0.77
CA ARG A 72 7.80 -7.63 0.02
C ARG A 72 8.10 -6.84 -1.23
N LEU A 73 9.38 -6.50 -1.42
CA LEU A 73 9.89 -6.00 -2.70
C LEU A 73 10.20 -7.18 -3.62
N HIS A 74 9.90 -7.00 -4.89
CA HIS A 74 10.23 -7.98 -5.92
C HIS A 74 10.60 -7.27 -7.22
N SER A 75 11.65 -7.76 -7.86
CA SER A 75 12.05 -7.36 -9.21
C SER A 75 11.76 -8.49 -10.19
N ASP A 76 11.25 -8.16 -11.38
CA ASP A 76 10.96 -9.14 -12.43
C ASP A 76 12.19 -9.93 -12.90
N VAL A 77 13.40 -9.39 -12.67
CA VAL A 77 14.65 -10.08 -12.99
C VAL A 77 15.04 -11.13 -11.93
N ASP A 78 14.38 -11.13 -10.77
CA ASP A 78 14.63 -12.07 -9.68
C ASP A 78 14.03 -13.45 -10.00
N LYS A 79 14.93 -14.42 -10.22
CA LYS A 79 14.55 -15.81 -10.48
C LYS A 79 14.42 -16.65 -9.21
N GLY A 80 14.67 -16.07 -8.04
CA GLY A 80 14.73 -16.80 -6.77
C GLY A 80 15.98 -17.66 -6.60
N ASP A 81 17.01 -17.42 -7.41
CA ASP A 81 18.32 -18.11 -7.32
C ASP A 81 19.30 -17.41 -6.34
N GLY A 82 18.87 -16.32 -5.70
CA GLY A 82 19.65 -15.57 -4.72
C GLY A 82 20.73 -14.65 -5.33
N THR A 83 20.71 -14.45 -6.65
CA THR A 83 21.64 -13.56 -7.36
C THR A 83 21.35 -12.08 -7.14
N ILE A 84 20.15 -11.74 -6.67
CA ILE A 84 19.73 -10.37 -6.37
C ILE A 84 19.89 -10.08 -4.88
N LYS A 85 20.31 -8.85 -4.59
CA LYS A 85 20.35 -8.28 -3.25
C LYS A 85 19.44 -7.06 -3.20
N TYR A 86 18.42 -7.11 -2.35
CA TYR A 86 17.54 -5.97 -2.08
C TYR A 86 18.13 -5.08 -1.00
N ILE A 87 18.09 -3.77 -1.22
CA ILE A 87 18.59 -2.75 -0.31
C ILE A 87 17.46 -1.74 -0.05
N LEU A 88 17.34 -1.34 1.22
CA LEU A 88 16.37 -0.36 1.68
C LEU A 88 17.10 0.86 2.25
N SER A 89 16.67 2.05 1.87
CA SER A 89 17.15 3.33 2.39
C SER A 89 15.99 4.30 2.59
N GLY A 90 16.22 5.42 3.28
CA GLY A 90 15.20 6.43 3.56
C GLY A 90 14.80 6.47 5.03
N GLU A 91 13.58 6.92 5.31
CA GLU A 91 13.10 7.16 6.68
C GLU A 91 12.93 5.86 7.47
N GLY A 92 13.63 5.72 8.59
CA GLY A 92 13.54 4.54 9.44
C GLY A 92 14.17 3.26 8.86
N ALA A 93 14.84 3.33 7.70
CA ALA A 93 15.52 2.18 7.12
C ALA A 93 16.67 1.68 8.02
N GLY A 94 16.71 0.37 8.28
CA GLY A 94 17.70 -0.28 9.14
C GLY A 94 17.46 -0.13 10.65
N THR A 95 16.48 0.69 11.07
CA THR A 95 16.18 0.94 12.49
C THR A 95 14.74 0.64 12.86
N ILE A 96 13.80 1.05 12.02
CA ILE A 96 12.36 0.80 12.13
C ILE A 96 12.01 -0.30 11.13
N PHE A 97 12.37 -0.10 9.86
CA PHE A 97 12.12 -1.03 8.78
C PHE A 97 13.40 -1.77 8.39
N VAL A 98 13.38 -3.09 8.49
CA VAL A 98 14.49 -3.97 8.12
C VAL A 98 14.06 -4.84 6.96
N ILE A 99 14.92 -4.92 5.94
CA ILE A 99 14.71 -5.77 4.77
C ILE A 99 15.59 -7.01 4.83
N ASP A 100 15.02 -8.17 4.49
CA ASP A 100 15.79 -9.37 4.13
C ASP A 100 16.35 -9.18 2.72
N ASP A 101 17.68 -9.15 2.62
CA ASP A 101 18.40 -8.85 1.39
C ASP A 101 18.22 -9.91 0.30
N LYS A 102 17.81 -11.15 0.64
CA LYS A 102 17.56 -12.25 -0.30
C LYS A 102 16.11 -12.32 -0.74
N THR A 103 15.19 -12.18 0.21
CA THR A 103 13.76 -12.39 -0.07
C THR A 103 13.04 -11.11 -0.47
N GLY A 104 13.56 -9.96 -0.07
CA GLY A 104 12.92 -8.66 -0.23
C GLY A 104 11.82 -8.39 0.80
N ASN A 105 11.64 -9.26 1.80
CA ASN A 105 10.66 -9.07 2.87
C ASN A 105 11.08 -7.92 3.79
N ILE A 106 10.19 -6.93 3.95
CA ILE A 106 10.36 -5.78 4.82
C ILE A 106 9.57 -6.04 6.10
N HIS A 107 10.24 -5.91 7.24
CA HIS A 107 9.63 -6.03 8.56
C HIS A 107 9.76 -4.72 9.35
N ALA A 108 8.73 -4.38 10.11
CA ALA A 108 8.81 -3.39 11.16
C ALA A 108 9.33 -4.07 12.44
N THR A 109 10.39 -3.52 13.00
CA THR A 109 11.08 -4.04 14.20
C THR A 109 10.74 -3.29 15.48
N LYS A 110 9.92 -2.24 15.34
CA LYS A 110 9.44 -1.40 16.43
C LYS A 110 7.94 -1.21 16.27
N THR A 111 7.27 -0.98 17.39
CA THR A 111 5.91 -0.46 17.42
C THR A 111 5.88 0.89 16.71
N LEU A 112 4.87 1.08 15.87
CA LEU A 112 4.62 2.33 15.17
C LEU A 112 3.44 3.03 15.83
N ASP A 113 3.53 4.35 15.92
CA ASP A 113 2.50 5.25 16.42
C ASP A 113 2.17 6.25 15.29
N ARG A 114 0.92 6.27 14.84
CA ARG A 114 0.49 7.12 13.73
C ARG A 114 0.48 8.59 14.13
N GLU A 115 0.22 8.92 15.39
CA GLU A 115 0.26 10.29 15.92
C GLU A 115 1.69 10.84 15.93
N GLU A 116 2.71 9.98 16.15
CA GLU A 116 4.11 10.35 16.01
C GLU A 116 4.51 10.51 14.54
N GLN A 117 4.25 9.50 13.70
CA GLN A 117 4.57 9.56 12.28
C GLN A 117 3.66 8.65 11.43
N ALA A 118 2.66 9.24 10.77
CA ALA A 118 1.69 8.52 9.94
C ALA A 118 2.25 7.96 8.62
N GLN A 119 3.39 8.46 8.15
CA GLN A 119 3.95 8.10 6.85
C GLN A 119 5.48 8.07 6.86
N TYR A 120 6.04 7.05 6.22
CA TYR A 120 7.47 6.92 5.97
C TYR A 120 7.76 6.84 4.47
N THR A 121 8.70 7.66 4.00
CA THR A 121 9.19 7.64 2.62
C THR A 121 10.47 6.84 2.53
N LEU A 122 10.42 5.74 1.77
CA LEU A 122 11.51 4.78 1.62
C LEU A 122 11.92 4.65 0.16
N THR A 123 13.18 4.31 -0.07
CA THR A 123 13.73 4.00 -1.39
C THR A 123 14.22 2.56 -1.42
N ALA A 124 13.73 1.81 -2.40
CA ALA A 124 14.14 0.46 -2.73
C ALA A 124 15.24 0.47 -3.80
N GLN A 125 16.20 -0.44 -3.68
CA GLN A 125 17.18 -0.74 -4.74
C GLN A 125 17.37 -2.25 -4.87
N ALA A 126 17.62 -2.72 -6.10
CA ALA A 126 17.98 -4.09 -6.39
C ALA A 126 19.35 -4.09 -7.10
N VAL A 127 20.30 -4.85 -6.54
CA VAL A 127 21.66 -4.95 -7.08
C VAL A 127 22.04 -6.41 -7.29
N ALA A 128 22.98 -6.66 -8.20
CA ALA A 128 23.60 -7.98 -8.34
C ALA A 128 24.43 -8.29 -7.08
N ARG A 129 24.26 -9.48 -6.51
CA ARG A 129 24.87 -9.83 -5.21
C ARG A 129 26.39 -9.95 -5.28
N ASP A 130 26.93 -10.35 -6.43
CA ASP A 130 28.35 -10.56 -6.69
C ASP A 130 29.08 -9.26 -7.04
N THR A 131 28.50 -8.41 -7.89
CA THR A 131 29.14 -7.18 -8.38
C THR A 131 28.67 -5.91 -7.67
N ASN A 132 27.55 -5.95 -6.94
CA ASN A 132 26.80 -4.79 -6.46
C ASN A 132 26.39 -3.80 -7.57
N GLU A 133 26.38 -4.24 -8.83
CA GLU A 133 25.87 -3.42 -9.92
C GLU A 133 24.34 -3.23 -9.80
N PRO A 134 23.82 -2.01 -9.98
CA PRO A 134 22.38 -1.76 -9.99
C PRO A 134 21.69 -2.54 -11.12
N LEU A 135 20.75 -3.41 -10.76
CA LEU A 135 19.93 -4.16 -11.72
C LEU A 135 18.71 -3.35 -12.15
N GLU A 136 18.20 -2.53 -11.25
CA GLU A 136 17.06 -1.64 -11.45
C GLU A 136 17.36 -0.25 -10.89
N PRO A 137 16.75 0.82 -11.45
CA PRO A 137 16.86 2.15 -10.86
C PRO A 137 16.23 2.17 -9.46
N PRO A 138 16.74 3.01 -8.54
CA PRO A 138 16.10 3.21 -7.24
C PRO A 138 14.64 3.61 -7.39
N SER A 139 13.77 3.05 -6.55
CA SER A 139 12.32 3.31 -6.58
C SER A 139 11.82 3.78 -5.23
N GLU A 140 11.13 4.91 -5.20
CA GLU A 140 10.54 5.46 -3.99
C GLU A 140 9.13 4.90 -3.75
N PHE A 141 8.87 4.50 -2.51
CA PHE A 141 7.58 4.01 -2.06
C PHE A 141 7.28 4.51 -0.65
N ILE A 142 6.01 4.44 -0.29
CA ILE A 142 5.51 4.96 0.98
C ILE A 142 5.06 3.81 1.88
N VAL A 143 5.43 3.83 3.15
CA VAL A 143 4.77 3.00 4.18
C VAL A 143 3.83 3.90 4.96
N LYS A 144 2.54 3.56 4.96
CA LYS A 144 1.52 4.28 5.72
C LYS A 144 1.15 3.50 6.97
N VAL A 145 1.16 4.19 8.09
CA VAL A 145 0.63 3.66 9.35
C VAL A 145 -0.89 3.80 9.28
N GLN A 146 -1.59 2.67 9.31
CA GLN A 146 -3.05 2.66 9.36
C GLN A 146 -3.50 2.85 10.79
N ASP A 147 -4.39 3.82 10.94
CA ASP A 147 -5.26 3.98 12.09
C ASP A 147 -6.15 2.74 12.19
N ILE A 148 -6.13 2.05 13.32
CA ILE A 148 -7.17 1.07 13.60
C ILE A 148 -8.43 1.89 13.86
N ASN A 149 -9.56 1.59 13.21
CA ASN A 149 -10.83 2.19 13.65
C ASN A 149 -11.29 1.51 14.95
N ASP A 150 -10.50 1.71 16.00
CA ASP A 150 -10.70 1.28 17.38
C ASP A 150 -11.45 2.33 18.20
N ASN A 151 -11.63 3.53 17.66
CA ASN A 151 -12.44 4.60 18.25
C ASN A 151 -13.94 4.28 18.08
N PRO A 152 -14.65 3.77 19.11
CA PRO A 152 -16.09 3.62 19.04
C PRO A 152 -16.72 5.02 18.87
N PRO A 153 -17.84 5.15 18.15
CA PRO A 153 -18.51 6.44 18.01
C PRO A 153 -18.91 6.97 19.39
N GLU A 154 -18.36 8.13 19.77
CA GLU A 154 -18.75 8.82 20.98
C GLU A 154 -19.92 9.76 20.71
N PHE A 155 -20.98 9.63 21.50
CA PHE A 155 -22.03 10.63 21.54
C PHE A 155 -21.51 11.87 22.26
N LEU A 156 -21.64 13.06 21.65
CA LEU A 156 -21.22 14.33 22.25
C LEU A 156 -21.89 14.58 23.63
N HIS A 157 -23.09 14.04 23.82
CA HIS A 157 -23.88 14.21 25.02
C HIS A 157 -24.58 12.90 25.44
N GLY A 158 -24.79 12.72 26.75
CA GLY A 158 -25.70 11.71 27.28
C GLY A 158 -27.17 12.16 27.24
N PRO A 159 -28.10 11.24 27.52
CA PRO A 159 -29.26 10.90 26.66
C PRO A 159 -29.85 12.05 25.84
N TYR A 160 -30.06 11.79 24.53
CA TYR A 160 -30.76 12.72 23.65
C TYR A 160 -32.27 12.63 23.84
N TYR A 161 -32.91 13.77 24.08
CA TYR A 161 -34.36 13.90 24.10
C TYR A 161 -34.79 14.75 22.90
N ALA A 162 -35.71 14.21 22.10
CA ALA A 162 -36.35 14.91 20.99
C ALA A 162 -37.87 14.86 21.15
N ARG A 163 -38.57 15.83 20.55
CA ARG A 163 -40.03 15.87 20.48
C ARG A 163 -40.44 16.05 19.03
N VAL A 164 -41.41 15.26 18.58
CA VAL A 164 -41.93 15.30 17.22
C VAL A 164 -43.45 15.51 17.30
N PRO A 165 -44.01 16.53 16.62
CA PRO A 165 -45.45 16.71 16.47
C PRO A 165 -46.13 15.48 15.84
N GLU A 166 -47.36 15.20 16.26
CA GLU A 166 -48.11 14.02 15.79
C GLU A 166 -48.42 14.02 14.28
N MET A 167 -48.40 15.19 13.66
CA MET A 167 -48.66 15.40 12.22
C MET A 167 -47.40 15.76 11.42
N SER A 168 -46.20 15.38 11.88
CA SER A 168 -44.97 15.60 11.11
C SER A 168 -44.91 14.77 9.83
N ASN A 169 -44.41 15.38 8.76
CA ASN A 169 -44.13 14.67 7.51
C ASN A 169 -42.91 13.74 7.66
N VAL A 170 -42.75 12.81 6.74
CA VAL A 170 -41.58 11.92 6.73
C VAL A 170 -40.30 12.74 6.45
N GLY A 171 -39.35 12.69 7.39
CA GLY A 171 -38.03 13.32 7.26
C GLY A 171 -37.90 14.70 7.90
N GLU A 172 -38.88 15.13 8.71
CA GLU A 172 -38.94 16.44 9.36
C GLU A 172 -38.89 16.37 10.90
#